data_AF-A0A937YBG6-F1
#
_entry.id   AF-A0A937YBG6-F1
#
_cell.length_a   1.000
_cell.length_b   1.000
_cell.length_c   1.000
_cell.angle_alpha   90.00
_cell.angle_beta   90.00
_cell.angle_gamma   90.00
#
_symmetry.space_group_name_H-M   'P 1'
#
loop_
_entity.id
_entity.type
_entity.pdbx_description
1 polymer ?
#
loop_
_entity_poly.entity_id
_entity_poly.type
_entity_poly.pdbx_seq_one_letter_code
_entity_poly.pdbx_strand_id
1 'polypeptide(L)'
;MLLTVNEFRRRTYGDLDSLVGDLERHTHRSTPAERTAWRNSLPTLASALQGDHLRDLHIRLGPSPGLILEYRLPNSQSMADAVLLGKGPTGPAAVIIELKDWTTAGDQPGSRPGLVMHQNREVSHPSDQVKGYVEYCQRFHSAVQDTGASIHGCALFTYASDVRAYRDGVHGPLAQRFPVFGRNADDLSERFPRFISDHLVGSDPSFAESFEKGTYRQDRGFVVQVAATIRDRSTSPFVLLDGQREGFEKCMREVERILKPARPRARRRTAEKSVII
;
A
#
# COMPACT_ATOMS: atom_id res chain seq x y z
N MET A 1 -8.04 19.26 -4.22
CA MET A 1 -9.35 19.34 -4.86
C MET A 1 -9.82 17.93 -4.79
N LEU A 2 -10.63 17.70 -3.78
CA LEU A 2 -11.39 16.49 -3.67
C LEU A 2 -12.29 16.38 -4.92
N LEU A 3 -12.14 15.29 -5.67
CA LEU A 3 -13.02 14.97 -6.79
C LEU A 3 -13.90 13.80 -6.44
N THR A 4 -15.06 13.73 -7.08
CA THR A 4 -15.78 12.47 -7.22
C THR A 4 -15.03 11.52 -8.16
N VAL A 5 -15.22 10.21 -8.01
CA VAL A 5 -14.69 9.21 -8.94
C VAL A 5 -15.14 9.49 -10.38
N ASN A 6 -16.38 9.93 -10.57
CA ASN A 6 -16.88 10.29 -11.89
C ASN A 6 -16.10 11.46 -12.52
N GLU A 7 -15.81 12.50 -11.74
CA GLU A 7 -15.00 13.63 -12.20
C GLU A 7 -13.57 13.22 -12.54
N PHE A 8 -12.94 12.40 -11.68
CA PHE A 8 -11.63 11.83 -11.95
C PHE A 8 -11.62 11.07 -13.28
N ARG A 9 -12.54 10.12 -13.49
CA ARG A 9 -12.64 9.34 -14.73
C ARG A 9 -12.83 10.23 -15.95
N ARG A 10 -13.73 11.22 -15.89
CA ARG A 10 -13.95 12.18 -16.97
C ARG A 10 -12.68 12.96 -17.30
N ARG A 11 -11.92 13.41 -16.30
CA ARG A 11 -10.63 14.08 -16.53
C ARG A 11 -9.60 13.12 -17.13
N THR A 12 -9.49 11.90 -16.63
CA THR A 12 -8.55 10.90 -17.15
C THR A 12 -8.79 10.57 -18.62
N TYR A 13 -10.04 10.42 -19.05
CA TYR A 13 -10.36 10.08 -20.43
C TYR A 13 -10.51 11.30 -21.36
N GLY A 14 -10.85 12.47 -20.80
CA GLY A 14 -11.05 13.69 -21.58
C GLY A 14 -9.79 14.56 -21.75
N ASP A 15 -8.90 14.57 -20.75
CA ASP A 15 -7.70 15.43 -20.74
C ASP A 15 -6.62 14.87 -19.79
N LEU A 16 -6.05 13.71 -20.17
CA LEU A 16 -5.00 13.04 -19.40
C LEU A 16 -3.75 13.90 -19.27
N ASP A 17 -3.38 14.65 -20.31
CA ASP A 17 -2.16 15.46 -20.32
C ASP A 17 -2.23 16.62 -19.32
N SER A 18 -3.38 17.28 -19.20
CA SER A 18 -3.61 18.29 -18.15
C SER A 18 -3.54 17.67 -16.75
N LEU A 19 -4.13 16.49 -16.55
CA LEU A 19 -4.04 15.79 -15.27
C LEU A 19 -2.59 15.42 -14.91
N VAL A 20 -1.81 14.93 -15.87
CA VAL A 20 -0.38 14.65 -15.68
C VAL A 20 0.41 15.93 -15.41
N GLY A 21 0.15 17.02 -16.13
CA GLY A 21 0.79 18.32 -15.89
C GLY A 21 0.44 18.91 -14.52
N ASP A 22 -0.77 18.68 -14.01
CA ASP A 22 -1.14 19.03 -12.64
C ASP A 22 -0.29 18.25 -11.63
N LEU A 23 -0.06 16.95 -11.84
CA LEU A 23 0.79 16.13 -10.97
C LEU A 23 2.23 16.65 -10.95
N GLU A 24 2.80 16.93 -12.12
CA GLU A 24 4.16 17.46 -12.23
C GLU A 24 4.34 18.75 -11.41
N ARG A 25 3.39 19.68 -11.55
CA ARG A 25 3.47 20.99 -10.88
C ARG A 25 3.45 20.89 -9.36
N HIS A 26 2.64 20.01 -8.80
CA HIS A 26 2.45 19.95 -7.34
C HIS A 26 3.38 18.96 -6.65
N THR A 27 3.77 17.87 -7.32
CA THR A 27 4.74 16.91 -6.77
C THR A 27 6.17 17.39 -6.96
N HIS A 28 6.39 18.35 -7.87
CA HIS A 28 7.71 18.80 -8.33
C HIS A 28 8.55 17.66 -8.95
N ARG A 29 7.86 16.62 -9.45
CA ARG A 29 8.41 15.46 -10.13
C ARG A 29 8.07 15.55 -11.61
N SER A 30 9.06 15.49 -12.49
CA SER A 30 8.87 15.72 -13.94
C SER A 30 9.78 14.87 -14.82
N THR A 31 10.30 13.77 -14.27
CA THR A 31 11.12 12.85 -15.06
C THR A 31 10.25 12.13 -16.11
N PRO A 32 10.83 11.72 -17.24
CA PRO A 32 10.10 10.94 -18.24
C PRO A 32 9.48 9.67 -17.67
N ALA A 33 10.16 9.01 -16.74
CA ALA A 33 9.67 7.80 -16.08
C ALA A 33 8.40 8.06 -15.24
N GLU A 34 8.38 9.14 -14.45
CA GLU A 34 7.20 9.52 -13.65
C GLU A 34 6.01 9.87 -14.54
N ARG A 35 6.23 10.64 -15.61
CA ARG A 35 5.20 10.94 -16.61
C ARG A 35 4.62 9.67 -17.23
N THR A 36 5.46 8.72 -17.61
CA THR A 36 5.01 7.45 -18.16
C THR A 36 4.24 6.64 -17.13
N ALA A 37 4.74 6.56 -15.89
CA ALA A 37 4.06 5.86 -14.80
C ALA A 37 2.65 6.42 -14.55
N TRP A 38 2.48 7.74 -14.52
CA TRP A 38 1.16 8.34 -14.42
C TRP A 38 0.31 8.03 -15.66
N ARG A 39 0.82 8.22 -16.88
CA ARG A 39 0.06 7.93 -18.11
C ARG A 39 -0.43 6.47 -18.20
N ASN A 40 0.30 5.52 -17.64
CA ASN A 40 -0.12 4.12 -17.55
C ASN A 40 -1.11 3.87 -16.41
N SER A 41 -0.87 4.53 -15.27
CA SER A 41 -1.59 4.23 -14.04
C SER A 41 -2.99 4.84 -13.97
N LEU A 42 -3.17 6.07 -14.45
CA LEU A 42 -4.45 6.77 -14.25
C LEU A 42 -5.59 6.16 -15.06
N PRO A 43 -5.40 5.83 -16.35
CA PRO A 43 -6.43 5.15 -17.12
C PRO A 43 -6.79 3.78 -16.54
N THR A 44 -5.82 3.06 -15.98
CA THR A 44 -6.05 1.76 -15.35
C THR A 44 -6.88 1.90 -14.08
N LEU A 45 -6.54 2.84 -13.21
CA LEU A 45 -7.33 3.14 -12.01
C LEU A 45 -8.74 3.64 -12.38
N ALA A 46 -8.87 4.53 -13.36
CA ALA A 46 -10.16 5.03 -13.85
C ALA A 46 -11.04 3.92 -14.44
N SER A 47 -10.42 2.91 -15.07
CA SER A 47 -11.12 1.74 -15.59
C SER A 47 -11.59 0.81 -14.47
N ALA A 48 -10.74 0.57 -13.46
CA ALA A 48 -11.10 -0.24 -12.29
C ALA A 48 -12.22 0.41 -11.45
N LEU A 49 -12.36 1.74 -11.52
CA LEU A 49 -13.39 2.50 -10.80
C LEU A 49 -14.66 2.77 -11.63
N GLN A 50 -14.90 2.02 -12.71
CA GLN A 50 -16.03 2.28 -13.62
C GLN A 50 -17.42 1.96 -13.07
N GLY A 51 -17.51 1.20 -11.98
CA GLY A 51 -18.78 0.76 -11.41
C GLY A 51 -19.65 1.93 -10.98
N ASP A 52 -20.94 1.88 -11.33
CA ASP A 52 -21.90 2.95 -11.03
C ASP A 52 -22.02 3.29 -9.55
N HIS A 53 -21.90 2.29 -8.68
CA HIS A 53 -21.94 2.43 -7.23
C HIS A 53 -20.69 3.11 -6.63
N LEU A 54 -19.62 3.27 -7.42
CA LEU A 54 -18.38 3.93 -7.00
C LEU A 54 -18.33 5.40 -7.40
N ARG A 55 -19.23 5.85 -8.29
CA ARG A 55 -19.15 7.14 -9.00
C ARG A 55 -19.09 8.36 -8.05
N ASP A 56 -19.81 8.27 -6.93
CA ASP A 56 -20.01 9.38 -5.98
C ASP A 56 -19.02 9.34 -4.81
N LEU A 57 -18.18 8.30 -4.73
CA LEU A 57 -17.06 8.27 -3.80
C LEU A 57 -16.11 9.42 -4.12
N HIS A 58 -15.45 9.94 -3.09
CA HIS A 58 -14.46 10.98 -3.30
C HIS A 58 -13.07 10.36 -3.42
N ILE A 59 -12.20 10.99 -4.21
CA ILE A 59 -10.83 10.54 -4.43
C ILE A 59 -9.87 11.71 -4.16
N ARG A 60 -8.91 11.52 -3.25
CA ARG A 60 -7.93 12.51 -2.79
C ARG A 60 -6.49 12.03 -2.90
N LEU A 61 -5.64 12.98 -3.27
CA LEU A 61 -4.67 12.69 -4.29
C LEU A 61 -3.75 13.94 -4.52
N GLY A 62 -2.55 14.06 -3.95
CA GLY A 62 -1.59 15.18 -4.18
C GLY A 62 -1.25 15.96 -2.91
N PRO A 63 -0.09 16.64 -2.82
CA PRO A 63 0.37 17.20 -1.54
C PRO A 63 -0.38 18.47 -1.12
N SER A 64 -1.10 19.12 -2.04
CA SER A 64 -1.80 20.39 -1.80
C SER A 64 -3.29 20.31 -2.11
N PRO A 65 -4.14 21.13 -1.46
CA PRO A 65 -5.53 21.32 -1.84
C PRO A 65 -5.60 21.87 -3.27
N GLY A 66 -5.87 21.00 -4.22
CA GLY A 66 -6.07 21.37 -5.63
C GLY A 66 -5.87 20.20 -6.57
N LEU A 67 -5.11 19.20 -6.14
CA LEU A 67 -4.67 18.10 -6.98
C LEU A 67 -5.41 16.80 -6.71
N ILE A 68 -5.24 15.91 -7.70
CA ILE A 68 -5.81 14.60 -7.92
C ILE A 68 -4.72 13.53 -8.27
N LEU A 69 -3.48 13.42 -7.69
CA LEU A 69 -2.77 12.14 -7.21
C LEU A 69 -1.58 12.45 -6.29
N GLU A 70 -1.16 11.52 -5.41
CA GLU A 70 0.01 11.59 -4.50
C GLU A 70 -0.24 12.27 -3.14
N TYR A 71 -1.15 11.71 -2.34
CA TYR A 71 -1.49 12.23 -1.01
C TYR A 71 -0.29 12.11 -0.05
N ARG A 72 0.26 13.26 0.36
CA ARG A 72 1.33 13.32 1.36
C ARG A 72 0.76 13.06 2.75
N LEU A 73 1.31 12.04 3.41
CA LEU A 73 0.98 11.74 4.80
C LEU A 73 1.34 12.95 5.68
N PRO A 74 0.48 13.38 6.62
CA PRO A 74 0.73 14.60 7.40
C PRO A 74 2.07 14.55 8.12
N ASN A 75 2.91 15.58 7.98
CA ASN A 75 4.25 15.63 8.59
C ASN A 75 5.19 14.46 8.19
N SER A 76 5.04 13.91 6.98
CA SER A 76 5.93 12.91 6.38
C SER A 76 6.30 13.31 4.95
N GLN A 77 7.39 12.74 4.43
CA GLN A 77 7.75 12.81 3.01
C GLN A 77 7.12 11.69 2.17
N SER A 78 6.56 10.68 2.83
CA SER A 78 5.86 9.57 2.20
C SER A 78 4.55 10.02 1.56
N MET A 79 4.26 9.48 0.38
CA MET A 79 3.05 9.81 -0.38
C MET A 79 2.35 8.53 -0.80
N ALA A 80 1.06 8.45 -0.54
CA ALA A 80 0.20 7.43 -1.10
C ALA A 80 -0.28 7.88 -2.49
N ASP A 81 -0.23 7.00 -3.48
CA ASP A 81 -0.64 7.37 -4.84
C ASP A 81 -2.11 7.81 -4.89
N ALA A 82 -2.98 7.04 -4.21
CA ALA A 82 -4.40 7.31 -4.14
C ALA A 82 -5.10 7.06 -2.82
N VAL A 83 -6.12 7.86 -2.52
CA VAL A 83 -7.02 7.66 -1.36
C VAL A 83 -8.46 7.83 -1.81
N LEU A 84 -9.27 6.79 -1.67
CA LEU A 84 -10.72 6.87 -1.79
C LEU A 84 -11.34 7.16 -0.43
N LEU A 85 -12.34 8.04 -0.40
CA LEU A 85 -12.97 8.58 0.78
C LEU A 85 -14.48 8.44 0.67
N GLY A 86 -15.10 7.96 1.75
CA GLY A 86 -16.54 7.81 1.82
C GLY A 86 -16.97 7.29 3.18
N LYS A 87 -18.10 6.57 3.18
CA LYS A 87 -18.64 5.90 4.35
C LYS A 87 -18.46 4.39 4.19
N GLY A 88 -17.92 3.75 5.22
CA GLY A 88 -17.90 2.31 5.37
C GLY A 88 -19.09 1.79 6.19
N PRO A 89 -19.14 0.48 6.49
CA PRO A 89 -20.27 -0.13 7.19
C PRO A 89 -20.56 0.46 8.58
N THR A 90 -19.53 0.96 9.28
CA THR A 90 -19.62 1.40 10.69
C THR A 90 -19.45 2.90 10.88
N GLY A 91 -19.19 3.68 9.82
CA GLY A 91 -18.86 5.10 9.93
C GLY A 91 -17.99 5.57 8.76
N PRO A 92 -17.33 6.74 8.89
CA PRO A 92 -16.41 7.22 7.87
C PRO A 92 -15.29 6.21 7.57
N ALA A 93 -14.89 6.12 6.32
CA ALA A 93 -13.87 5.18 5.90
C ALA A 93 -13.03 5.70 4.73
N ALA A 94 -11.80 5.20 4.64
CA ALA A 94 -10.89 5.48 3.55
C ALA A 94 -10.20 4.22 3.04
N VAL A 95 -9.91 4.18 1.74
CA VAL A 95 -9.08 3.13 1.12
C VAL A 95 -7.86 3.78 0.49
N ILE A 96 -6.68 3.46 1.01
CA ILE A 96 -5.39 3.88 0.46
C ILE A 96 -4.97 2.91 -0.65
N ILE A 97 -4.60 3.44 -1.81
CA ILE A 97 -4.24 2.69 -3.00
C ILE A 97 -2.81 3.08 -3.39
N GLU A 98 -1.92 2.09 -3.44
CA GLU A 98 -0.59 2.24 -4.06
C GLU A 98 -0.66 1.74 -5.51
N LEU A 99 -0.17 2.52 -6.46
CA LEU A 99 -0.09 2.19 -7.88
C LEU A 99 1.33 1.75 -8.22
N LYS A 100 1.47 0.56 -8.84
CA LYS A 100 2.76 0.03 -9.30
C LYS A 100 2.77 -0.17 -10.80
N ASP A 101 3.48 0.71 -11.52
CA ASP A 101 3.74 0.58 -12.96
C ASP A 101 4.90 -0.41 -13.25
N TRP A 102 4.95 -1.52 -12.52
CA TRP A 102 6.05 -2.48 -12.60
C TRP A 102 5.78 -3.57 -13.63
N THR A 103 6.84 -3.96 -14.34
CA THR A 103 6.88 -5.26 -15.05
C THR A 103 7.19 -6.36 -14.05
N THR A 104 6.49 -7.49 -14.12
CA THR A 104 6.64 -8.58 -13.12
C THR A 104 7.22 -9.87 -13.70
N ALA A 105 7.68 -9.83 -14.94
CA ALA A 105 8.22 -11.01 -15.62
C ALA A 105 9.50 -11.49 -14.92
N GLY A 106 9.46 -12.72 -14.41
CA GLY A 106 10.59 -13.33 -13.68
C GLY A 106 10.69 -12.95 -12.21
N ASP A 107 9.76 -12.14 -11.69
CA ASP A 107 9.68 -11.83 -10.26
C ASP A 107 9.29 -13.08 -9.45
N GLN A 108 9.77 -13.14 -8.21
CA GLN A 108 9.57 -14.28 -7.30
C GLN A 108 9.14 -13.80 -5.91
N PRO A 109 8.45 -14.66 -5.13
CA PRO A 109 8.21 -14.37 -3.72
C PRO A 109 9.52 -14.04 -3.00
N GLY A 110 9.47 -13.05 -2.11
CA GLY A 110 10.63 -12.64 -1.33
C GLY A 110 10.96 -13.57 -0.18
N SER A 111 12.01 -13.24 0.56
CA SER A 111 12.43 -14.03 1.73
C SER A 111 11.54 -13.83 2.97
N ARG A 112 10.72 -12.77 3.00
CA ARG A 112 9.87 -12.35 4.12
C ARG A 112 8.56 -11.75 3.60
N PRO A 113 7.49 -11.69 4.41
CA PRO A 113 6.21 -11.14 3.96
C PRO A 113 6.32 -9.72 3.38
N GLY A 114 7.15 -8.86 3.97
CA GLY A 114 7.32 -7.45 3.56
C GLY A 114 8.35 -7.20 2.46
N LEU A 115 8.94 -8.24 1.87
CA LEU A 115 9.96 -8.11 0.82
C LEU A 115 9.56 -8.92 -0.41
N VAL A 116 9.92 -8.48 -1.61
CA VAL A 116 9.67 -9.23 -2.85
C VAL A 116 10.90 -9.19 -3.76
N MET A 117 11.12 -10.25 -4.54
CA MET A 117 12.17 -10.26 -5.56
C MET A 117 11.63 -9.65 -6.84
N HIS A 118 12.01 -8.40 -7.11
CA HIS A 118 11.66 -7.66 -8.31
C HIS A 118 12.91 -7.35 -9.13
N GLN A 119 12.94 -7.75 -10.41
CA GLN A 119 14.09 -7.53 -11.30
C GLN A 119 15.44 -7.96 -10.68
N ASN A 120 15.48 -9.18 -10.11
CA ASN A 120 16.64 -9.74 -9.40
C ASN A 120 17.13 -8.96 -8.17
N ARG A 121 16.30 -8.07 -7.62
CA ARG A 121 16.59 -7.31 -6.40
C ARG A 121 15.50 -7.51 -5.37
N GLU A 122 15.88 -7.63 -4.10
CA GLU A 122 14.91 -7.67 -3.02
C GLU A 122 14.54 -6.25 -2.57
N VAL A 123 13.26 -5.92 -2.73
CA VAL A 123 12.66 -4.60 -2.47
C VAL A 123 11.46 -4.72 -1.55
N SER A 124 10.98 -3.60 -1.01
CA SER A 124 9.74 -3.56 -0.23
C SER A 124 8.55 -4.12 -1.01
N HIS A 125 7.75 -4.97 -0.36
CA HIS A 125 6.51 -5.48 -0.94
C HIS A 125 5.45 -4.37 -0.96
N PRO A 126 4.71 -4.15 -2.08
CA PRO A 126 3.71 -3.08 -2.17
C PRO A 126 2.66 -3.09 -1.05
N SER A 127 2.16 -4.28 -0.67
CA SER A 127 1.27 -4.43 0.49
C SER A 127 1.86 -3.98 1.82
N ASP A 128 3.17 -4.12 2.05
CA ASP A 128 3.80 -3.67 3.31
C ASP A 128 3.99 -2.15 3.33
N GLN A 129 4.23 -1.54 2.16
CA GLN A 129 4.22 -0.10 1.99
C GLN A 129 2.84 0.49 2.32
N VAL A 130 1.78 -0.06 1.72
CA VAL A 130 0.39 0.34 1.99
C VAL A 130 0.03 0.12 3.46
N LYS A 131 0.44 -1.00 4.06
CA LYS A 131 0.27 -1.26 5.50
C LYS A 131 0.85 -0.12 6.34
N GLY A 132 2.04 0.36 6.02
CA GLY A 132 2.65 1.50 6.70
C GLY A 132 1.80 2.77 6.59
N TYR A 133 1.24 3.06 5.41
CA TYR A 133 0.38 4.23 5.21
C TYR A 133 -0.93 4.13 6.01
N VAL A 134 -1.54 2.95 6.03
CA VAL A 134 -2.76 2.68 6.82
C VAL A 134 -2.49 2.85 8.31
N GLU A 135 -1.43 2.21 8.83
CA GLU A 135 -0.99 2.35 10.22
C GLU A 135 -0.72 3.81 10.58
N TYR A 136 -0.10 4.57 9.67
CA TYR A 136 0.20 5.99 9.88
C TYR A 136 -1.05 6.84 9.98
N CYS A 137 -1.98 6.70 9.02
CA CYS A 137 -3.23 7.46 9.01
C CYS A 137 -4.06 7.17 10.26
N GLN A 138 -4.21 5.90 10.63
CA GLN A 138 -4.91 5.50 11.85
C GLN A 138 -4.31 6.16 13.10
N ARG A 139 -2.98 6.29 13.13
CA ARG A 139 -2.28 6.75 14.33
C ARG A 139 -2.08 8.26 14.40
N PHE A 140 -2.02 8.97 13.27
CA PHE A 140 -1.54 10.35 13.22
C PHE A 140 -2.40 11.32 12.42
N HIS A 141 -3.44 10.87 11.73
CA HIS A 141 -4.25 11.76 10.92
C HIS A 141 -5.43 12.31 11.75
N SER A 142 -5.50 13.63 11.94
CA SER A 142 -6.50 14.27 12.80
C SER A 142 -7.94 13.86 12.47
N ALA A 143 -8.34 13.93 11.20
CA ALA A 143 -9.70 13.57 10.78
C ALA A 143 -10.03 12.09 11.03
N VAL A 144 -9.03 11.21 10.92
CA VAL A 144 -9.22 9.76 11.18
C VAL A 144 -9.44 9.53 12.66
N GLN A 145 -8.66 10.18 13.52
CA GLN A 145 -8.81 10.09 14.97
C GLN A 145 -10.12 10.73 15.47
N ASP A 146 -10.47 11.91 14.97
CA ASP A 146 -11.67 12.66 15.39
C ASP A 146 -12.97 11.90 15.09
N THR A 147 -12.99 11.18 13.98
CA THR A 147 -14.19 10.49 13.49
C THR A 147 -14.18 8.99 13.77
N GLY A 148 -13.06 8.44 14.25
CA GLY A 148 -12.86 6.99 14.36
C GLY A 148 -12.92 6.28 13.00
N ALA A 149 -12.48 6.94 11.93
CA ALA A 149 -12.62 6.42 10.57
C ALA A 149 -11.85 5.11 10.37
N SER A 150 -12.46 4.18 9.65
CA SER A 150 -11.80 2.92 9.28
C SER A 150 -10.90 3.13 8.06
N ILE A 151 -9.62 2.75 8.18
CA ILE A 151 -8.64 2.90 7.09
C ILE A 151 -8.23 1.52 6.58
N HIS A 152 -8.36 1.34 5.29
CA HIS A 152 -8.02 0.13 4.55
C HIS A 152 -7.00 0.48 3.47
N GLY A 153 -6.42 -0.53 2.82
CA GLY A 153 -5.62 -0.26 1.64
C GLY A 153 -5.26 -1.47 0.80
N CYS A 154 -4.88 -1.19 -0.45
CA CYS A 154 -4.47 -2.18 -1.44
C CYS A 154 -3.38 -1.63 -2.37
N ALA A 155 -2.74 -2.52 -3.12
CA ALA A 155 -1.88 -2.16 -4.23
C ALA A 155 -2.53 -2.56 -5.57
N LEU A 156 -2.40 -1.71 -6.59
CA LEU A 156 -2.85 -1.97 -7.95
C LEU A 156 -1.66 -1.87 -8.91
N PHE A 157 -1.34 -2.98 -9.58
CA PHE A 157 -0.36 -3.00 -10.65
C PHE A 157 -1.00 -2.51 -11.94
N THR A 158 -0.41 -1.48 -12.53
CA THR A 158 -0.98 -0.76 -13.67
C THR A 158 -0.34 -1.15 -15.00
N TYR A 159 0.78 -1.87 -14.95
CA TYR A 159 1.41 -2.51 -16.10
C TYR A 159 1.17 -4.03 -16.12
N ALA A 160 1.55 -4.72 -15.04
CA ALA A 160 1.55 -6.18 -14.97
C ALA A 160 0.16 -6.79 -14.76
N SER A 161 -0.12 -7.88 -15.49
CA SER A 161 -1.33 -8.71 -15.31
C SER A 161 -1.11 -9.88 -14.34
N ASP A 162 0.06 -10.51 -14.36
CA ASP A 162 0.43 -11.58 -13.42
C ASP A 162 1.15 -11.00 -12.21
N VAL A 163 0.54 -11.14 -11.04
CA VAL A 163 1.05 -10.65 -9.76
C VAL A 163 1.13 -11.77 -8.71
N ARG A 164 1.15 -13.05 -9.12
CA ARG A 164 1.18 -14.20 -8.20
C ARG A 164 2.37 -14.17 -7.23
N ALA A 165 3.54 -13.73 -7.71
CA ALA A 165 4.73 -13.55 -6.88
C ALA A 165 4.52 -12.61 -5.68
N TYR A 166 3.50 -11.75 -5.72
CA TYR A 166 3.14 -10.77 -4.69
C TYR A 166 1.94 -11.19 -3.83
N ARG A 167 1.34 -12.36 -4.12
CA ARG A 167 0.18 -12.88 -3.39
C ARG A 167 0.49 -14.17 -2.67
N ASP A 168 1.30 -15.01 -3.31
CA ASP A 168 1.46 -16.40 -2.93
C ASP A 168 2.60 -16.60 -1.92
N GLY A 169 2.70 -17.80 -1.38
CA GLY A 169 3.79 -18.20 -0.49
C GLY A 169 3.83 -17.36 0.79
N VAL A 170 4.99 -16.75 1.06
CA VAL A 170 5.24 -15.98 2.28
C VAL A 170 4.38 -14.70 2.37
N HIS A 171 3.84 -14.22 1.25
CA HIS A 171 3.04 -13.00 1.20
C HIS A 171 1.58 -13.21 1.56
N GLY A 172 1.07 -14.45 1.53
CA GLY A 172 -0.36 -14.76 1.68
C GLY A 172 -1.07 -14.01 2.81
N PRO A 173 -0.59 -14.06 4.06
CA PRO A 173 -1.21 -13.33 5.17
C PRO A 173 -1.21 -11.80 5.00
N LEU A 174 -0.14 -11.25 4.42
CA LEU A 174 -0.03 -9.80 4.18
C LEU A 174 -0.96 -9.39 3.02
N ALA A 175 -0.94 -10.13 1.92
CA ALA A 175 -1.77 -9.92 0.74
C ALA A 175 -3.26 -10.20 1.00
N GLN A 176 -3.61 -10.96 2.03
CA GLN A 176 -5.01 -11.09 2.46
C GLN A 176 -5.53 -9.80 3.12
N ARG A 177 -4.69 -9.11 3.90
CA ARG A 177 -5.07 -7.88 4.62
C ARG A 177 -4.92 -6.63 3.76
N PHE A 178 -3.91 -6.61 2.90
CA PHE A 178 -3.58 -5.50 2.01
C PHE A 178 -3.42 -6.07 0.59
N PRO A 179 -4.53 -6.33 -0.12
CA PRO A 179 -4.51 -7.07 -1.37
C PRO A 179 -3.74 -6.37 -2.48
N VAL A 180 -3.13 -7.19 -3.33
CA VAL A 180 -2.48 -6.77 -4.58
C VAL A 180 -3.42 -7.14 -5.73
N PHE A 181 -3.67 -6.23 -6.64
CA PHE A 181 -4.47 -6.40 -7.86
C PHE A 181 -3.58 -6.22 -9.10
N GLY A 182 -3.74 -7.07 -10.11
CA GLY A 182 -3.07 -6.94 -11.40
C GLY A 182 -3.96 -6.27 -12.45
N ARG A 183 -3.41 -6.01 -13.63
CA ARG A 183 -4.12 -5.46 -14.80
C ARG A 183 -4.96 -6.52 -15.56
N ASN A 184 -5.08 -7.74 -15.04
CA ASN A 184 -5.92 -8.76 -15.67
C ASN A 184 -7.41 -8.42 -15.49
N ALA A 185 -8.26 -9.00 -16.35
CA ALA A 185 -9.69 -8.68 -16.38
C ALA A 185 -10.38 -8.95 -15.03
N ASP A 186 -10.18 -10.13 -14.44
CA ASP A 186 -10.77 -10.54 -13.15
C ASP A 186 -10.48 -9.52 -12.04
N ASP A 187 -9.22 -9.08 -11.91
CA ASP A 187 -8.85 -8.08 -10.92
C ASP A 187 -9.51 -6.72 -11.19
N LEU A 188 -9.49 -6.23 -12.44
CA LEU A 188 -9.97 -4.89 -12.76
C LEU A 188 -11.51 -4.78 -12.79
N SER A 189 -12.22 -5.82 -13.23
CA SER A 189 -13.68 -5.78 -13.36
C SER A 189 -14.42 -6.33 -12.15
N GLU A 190 -13.80 -7.19 -11.35
CA GLU A 190 -14.50 -7.87 -10.25
C GLU A 190 -13.81 -7.63 -8.90
N ARG A 191 -12.56 -8.08 -8.74
CA ARG A 191 -11.95 -8.16 -7.40
C ARG A 191 -11.59 -6.82 -6.81
N PHE A 192 -11.03 -5.90 -7.59
CA PHE A 192 -10.72 -4.54 -7.13
C PHE A 192 -12.01 -3.74 -6.83
N PRO A 193 -12.99 -3.63 -7.74
CA PRO A 193 -14.26 -2.94 -7.44
C PRO A 193 -14.98 -3.52 -6.22
N ARG A 194 -14.97 -4.85 -6.07
CA ARG A 194 -15.55 -5.52 -4.91
C ARG A 194 -14.84 -5.14 -3.62
N PHE A 195 -13.50 -5.16 -3.60
CA PHE A 195 -12.74 -4.71 -2.43
C PHE A 195 -13.04 -3.26 -2.04
N ILE A 196 -13.20 -2.36 -3.01
CA ILE A 196 -13.59 -0.98 -2.75
C ILE A 196 -15.00 -0.92 -2.14
N SER A 197 -15.98 -1.60 -2.73
CA SER A 197 -17.39 -1.57 -2.28
C SER A 197 -17.62 -2.28 -0.94
N ASP A 198 -16.81 -3.30 -0.61
CA ASP A 198 -16.81 -3.95 0.71
C ASP A 198 -16.34 -3.00 1.84
N HIS A 199 -15.64 -1.92 1.51
CA HIS A 199 -15.08 -0.96 2.47
C HIS A 199 -15.67 0.45 2.38
N LEU A 200 -16.19 0.84 1.22
CA LEU A 200 -16.84 2.11 0.94
C LEU A 200 -18.23 1.85 0.36
N VAL A 201 -19.23 1.87 1.23
CA VAL A 201 -20.64 1.59 0.90
C VAL A 201 -21.40 2.83 0.42
N GLY A 202 -20.78 4.00 0.46
CA GLY A 202 -21.38 5.26 -0.02
C GLY A 202 -20.45 6.45 0.12
N SER A 203 -20.88 7.60 -0.37
CA SER A 203 -20.14 8.86 -0.27
C SER A 203 -20.26 9.49 1.13
N ASP A 204 -19.24 10.25 1.53
CA ASP A 204 -19.24 11.07 2.73
C ASP A 204 -18.45 12.37 2.46
N PRO A 205 -19.08 13.39 1.86
CA PRO A 205 -18.40 14.65 1.52
C PRO A 205 -17.81 15.36 2.74
N SER A 206 -18.49 15.29 3.89
CA SER A 206 -18.04 15.96 5.12
C SER A 206 -16.76 15.33 5.67
N PHE A 207 -16.68 14.00 5.71
CA PHE A 207 -15.45 13.30 6.05
C PHE A 207 -14.36 13.59 5.04
N ALA A 208 -14.69 13.58 3.75
CA ALA A 208 -13.70 13.76 2.70
C ALA A 208 -13.07 15.18 2.73
N GLU A 209 -13.86 16.22 2.99
CA GLU A 209 -13.34 17.57 3.26
C GLU A 209 -12.49 17.65 4.52
N SER A 210 -12.92 16.98 5.59
CA SER A 210 -12.18 16.92 6.86
C SER A 210 -10.85 16.20 6.69
N PHE A 211 -10.84 15.13 5.89
CA PHE A 211 -9.64 14.37 5.55
C PHE A 211 -8.66 15.22 4.74
N GLU A 212 -9.13 15.97 3.73
CA GLU A 212 -8.28 16.88 2.95
C GLU A 212 -7.61 17.96 3.81
N LYS A 213 -8.31 18.45 4.85
CA LYS A 213 -7.81 19.47 5.80
C LYS A 213 -7.08 18.86 7.00
N GLY A 214 -6.94 17.54 7.05
CA GLY A 214 -6.35 16.82 8.16
C GLY A 214 -4.89 17.19 8.39
N THR A 215 -4.49 17.20 9.66
CA THR A 215 -3.13 17.55 10.09
C THR A 215 -2.54 16.42 10.92
N TYR A 216 -1.22 16.47 11.10
CA TYR A 216 -0.52 15.53 11.97
C TYR A 216 -0.97 15.74 13.42
N ARG A 217 -1.42 14.67 14.07
CA ARG A 217 -1.79 14.65 15.48
C ARG A 217 -1.18 13.46 16.19
N GLN A 218 -0.27 13.75 17.11
CA GLN A 218 0.31 12.75 17.99
C GLN A 218 -0.29 12.86 19.37
N ASP A 219 -0.65 11.72 19.96
CA ASP A 219 -1.03 11.65 21.37
C ASP A 219 0.15 12.06 22.27
N ARG A 220 -0.13 12.91 23.27
CA ARG A 220 0.88 13.36 24.24
C ARG A 220 1.40 12.16 25.04
N GLY A 221 2.72 12.13 25.30
CA GLY A 221 3.34 11.11 26.17
C GLY A 221 4.38 10.20 25.51
N PHE A 222 5.17 10.73 24.57
CA PHE A 222 6.23 10.00 23.85
C PHE A 222 7.05 9.03 24.72
N VAL A 223 7.57 9.49 25.86
CA VAL A 223 8.39 8.66 26.76
C VAL A 223 7.60 7.51 27.36
N VAL A 224 6.34 7.74 27.73
CA VAL A 224 5.43 6.70 28.24
C VAL A 224 5.15 5.67 27.15
N GLN A 225 4.96 6.10 25.91
CA GLN A 225 4.73 5.22 24.77
C GLN A 225 5.99 4.41 24.40
N VAL A 226 7.18 4.98 24.49
CA VAL A 226 8.45 4.24 24.34
C VAL A 226 8.58 3.17 25.42
N ALA A 227 8.32 3.53 26.68
CA ALA A 227 8.37 2.58 27.78
C ALA A 227 7.33 1.45 27.62
N ALA A 228 6.12 1.76 27.15
CA ALA A 228 5.10 0.76 26.81
C ALA A 228 5.59 -0.15 25.67
N THR A 229 6.17 0.41 24.61
CA THR A 229 6.71 -0.35 23.46
C THR A 229 7.78 -1.35 23.89
N ILE A 230 8.68 -0.96 24.79
CA ILE A 230 9.74 -1.84 25.30
C ILE A 230 9.14 -3.04 26.04
N ARG A 231 8.06 -2.81 26.82
CA ARG A 231 7.36 -3.87 27.55
C ARG A 231 6.50 -4.75 26.64
N ASP A 232 5.82 -4.14 25.69
CA ASP A 232 4.94 -4.80 24.73
C ASP A 232 5.02 -4.10 23.37
N ARG A 233 5.66 -4.78 22.41
CA ARG A 233 5.83 -4.25 21.05
C ARG A 233 4.50 -4.01 20.33
N SER A 234 3.41 -4.67 20.71
CA SER A 234 2.09 -4.45 20.11
C SER A 234 1.51 -3.07 20.46
N THR A 235 2.07 -2.40 21.48
CA THR A 235 1.66 -1.06 21.92
C THR A 235 2.46 0.08 21.28
N SER A 236 3.31 -0.24 20.31
CA SER A 236 4.23 0.76 19.74
C SER A 236 3.48 1.90 19.04
N PRO A 237 3.78 3.18 19.35
CA PRO A 237 3.24 4.29 18.59
C PRO A 237 4.00 4.48 17.26
N PHE A 238 5.13 3.81 17.07
CA PHE A 238 6.03 4.08 15.96
C PHE A 238 5.56 3.35 14.71
N VAL A 239 5.28 4.13 13.67
CA VAL A 239 4.95 3.59 12.35
C VAL A 239 6.15 3.81 11.45
N LEU A 240 6.74 2.72 10.97
CA LEU A 240 7.81 2.77 9.96
C LEU A 240 7.18 3.00 8.59
N LEU A 241 7.82 3.85 7.78
CA LEU A 241 7.39 4.18 6.43
C LEU A 241 8.50 3.91 5.40
N ASP A 242 8.10 3.52 4.18
CA ASP A 242 8.95 3.36 3.01
C ASP A 242 10.29 2.65 3.30
N GLY A 243 11.42 3.30 3.03
CA GLY A 243 12.76 2.75 3.23
C GLY A 243 13.05 2.31 4.66
N GLN A 244 12.35 2.84 5.67
CA GLN A 244 12.47 2.40 7.05
C GLN A 244 11.91 0.98 7.24
N ARG A 245 10.78 0.68 6.58
CA ARG A 245 10.18 -0.67 6.59
C ARG A 245 11.06 -1.64 5.83
N GLU A 246 11.50 -1.25 4.63
CA GLU A 246 12.40 -2.07 3.82
C GLU A 246 13.70 -2.40 4.59
N GLY A 247 14.31 -1.40 5.22
CA GLY A 247 15.49 -1.55 6.05
C GLY A 247 15.26 -2.48 7.24
N PHE A 248 14.13 -2.32 7.94
CA PHE A 248 13.73 -3.21 9.03
C PHE A 248 13.58 -4.66 8.57
N GLU A 249 12.85 -4.91 7.49
CA GLU A 249 12.64 -6.25 6.96
C GLU A 249 13.96 -6.89 6.50
N LYS A 250 14.85 -6.13 5.87
CA LYS A 250 16.19 -6.61 5.49
C LYS A 250 17.05 -6.94 6.71
N CYS A 251 16.99 -6.15 7.78
CA CYS A 251 17.68 -6.46 9.03
C CYS A 251 17.13 -7.75 9.66
N MET A 252 15.81 -7.86 9.76
CA MET A 252 15.15 -9.03 10.34
C MET A 252 15.40 -10.31 9.53
N ARG A 253 15.49 -10.21 8.19
CA ARG A 253 15.94 -11.30 7.32
C ARG A 253 17.30 -11.84 7.73
N GLU A 254 18.27 -10.95 7.93
CA GLU A 254 19.62 -11.36 8.36
C GLU A 254 19.62 -11.99 9.74
N VAL A 255 18.87 -11.42 10.68
CA VAL A 255 18.71 -11.99 12.03
C VAL A 255 18.15 -13.41 11.95
N GLU A 256 17.06 -13.62 11.23
CA GLU A 256 16.46 -14.96 11.07
C GLU A 256 17.38 -15.93 10.34
N ARG A 257 18.15 -15.45 9.35
CA ARG A 257 19.13 -16.27 8.64
C ARG A 257 20.22 -16.77 9.59
N ILE A 258 20.70 -15.93 10.51
CA ILE A 258 21.72 -16.29 11.50
C ILE A 258 21.14 -17.19 12.60
N LEU A 259 19.91 -16.91 13.05
CA LEU A 259 19.25 -17.65 14.13
C LEU A 259 18.65 -19.00 13.68
N LYS A 260 18.52 -19.25 12.38
CA LYS A 260 18.10 -20.57 11.87
C LYS A 260 19.09 -21.64 12.36
N PRO A 261 18.65 -22.64 13.14
CA PRO A 261 19.55 -23.67 13.64
C PRO A 261 20.21 -24.39 12.46
N ALA A 262 21.53 -24.59 12.55
CA ALA A 262 22.27 -25.35 11.56
C ALA A 262 21.58 -26.70 11.34
N ARG A 263 21.27 -27.07 10.08
CA ARG A 263 20.77 -28.41 9.75
C ARG A 263 21.67 -29.43 10.45
N PRO A 264 21.11 -30.40 11.21
CA PRO A 264 21.95 -31.42 11.83
C PRO A 264 22.76 -32.10 10.72
N ARG A 265 24.10 -32.04 10.84
CA ARG A 265 24.99 -32.74 9.90
C ARG A 265 24.54 -34.20 9.87
N ALA A 266 24.17 -34.70 8.69
CA ALA A 266 23.88 -36.11 8.50
C ALA A 266 25.04 -36.93 9.10
N ARG A 267 24.76 -37.72 10.14
CA ARG A 267 25.74 -38.65 10.71
C ARG A 267 26.24 -39.52 9.55
N ARG A 268 27.52 -39.38 9.17
CA ARG A 268 28.19 -40.36 8.33
C ARG A 268 28.04 -41.71 9.03
N ARG A 269 27.26 -42.63 8.45
CA ARG A 269 27.25 -44.03 8.86
C ARG A 269 28.68 -44.54 8.70
N THR A 270 29.38 -44.75 9.80
CA THR A 270 30.59 -45.55 9.83
C THR A 270 30.21 -46.95 9.36
N ALA A 271 30.82 -47.40 8.27
CA ALA A 271 30.64 -48.76 7.78
C ALA A 271 31.14 -49.73 8.85
N GLU A 272 30.24 -50.54 9.41
CA GLU A 272 30.61 -51.74 10.15
C GLU A 272 31.29 -52.69 9.16
N LYS A 273 32.57 -52.96 9.39
CA LYS A 273 33.27 -54.06 8.72
C LYS A 273 32.76 -55.37 9.34
N SER A 274 32.00 -56.13 8.58
CA SER A 274 31.66 -57.51 8.89
C SER A 274 32.95 -58.34 8.95
N VAL A 275 33.27 -58.88 10.13
CA VAL A 275 34.26 -59.96 10.27
C VAL A 275 33.51 -61.26 10.02
N ILE A 276 33.87 -61.95 8.95
CA ILE A 276 33.44 -63.33 8.68
C ILE A 276 34.35 -64.23 9.51
N ILE A 277 33.75 -65.10 10.34
CA ILE A 277 34.40 -66.27 10.94
C ILE A 277 34.10 -67.45 10.01
#